data_AF-A0A0M3K2E2-F1
#
_entry.id   AF-A0A0M3K2E2-F1
#
_cell.length_a   1.000
_cell.length_b   1.000
_cell.length_c   1.000
_cell.angle_alpha   90.00
_cell.angle_beta   90.00
_cell.angle_gamma   90.00
#
_symmetry.space_group_name_H-M   'P 1'
#
loop_
_entity.id
_entity.type
_entity.pdbx_description
1 polymer ?
#
loop_
_entity_poly.entity_id
_entity_poly.type
_entity_poly.pdbx_seq_one_letter_code
_entity_poly.pdbx_strand_id
1 'polypeptide(L)'
;MGKNNSKEASAAPERGDKPKKANRRLSSGELHDLEMKTYFSRKELKKWYKDFVRDCPTGELKLDEFQSIYKQFFPNGDPSKFAAFVFNVFDSNKACFL
;
A
#
# COMPACT_ATOMS: atom_id res chain seq x y z
N MET A 1 -35.68 -1.85 -46.50
CA MET A 1 -34.70 -0.93 -45.89
C MET A 1 -35.11 -0.67 -44.45
N GLY A 2 -34.21 -0.85 -43.48
CA GLY A 2 -34.43 -0.32 -42.11
C GLY A 2 -34.28 -1.28 -40.93
N LYS A 3 -33.10 -1.90 -40.79
CA LYS A 3 -32.33 -2.10 -39.54
C LYS A 3 -33.04 -2.65 -38.28
N ASN A 4 -32.74 -3.91 -38.01
CA ASN A 4 -32.75 -4.55 -36.69
C ASN A 4 -31.81 -3.80 -35.73
N ASN A 5 -32.15 -3.70 -34.45
CA ASN A 5 -31.15 -3.42 -33.42
C ASN A 5 -31.40 -4.27 -32.17
N SER A 6 -30.50 -5.24 -31.99
CA SER A 6 -30.26 -6.00 -30.77
C SER A 6 -29.29 -5.21 -29.89
N LYS A 7 -29.59 -5.04 -28.59
CA LYS A 7 -28.66 -4.84 -27.45
C LYS A 7 -29.47 -4.29 -26.27
N GLU A 8 -29.21 -4.61 -25.01
CA GLU A 8 -27.99 -5.11 -24.38
C GLU A 8 -28.41 -5.79 -23.07
N ALA A 9 -27.94 -7.02 -22.84
CA ALA A 9 -27.90 -7.60 -21.50
C ALA A 9 -26.59 -7.12 -20.85
N SER A 10 -26.70 -6.40 -19.74
CA SER A 10 -25.59 -6.05 -18.85
C SER A 10 -26.15 -6.01 -17.42
N ALA A 11 -25.48 -6.44 -16.36
CA ALA A 11 -24.24 -7.16 -16.19
C ALA A 11 -24.37 -7.95 -14.86
N ALA A 12 -23.54 -8.97 -14.70
CA ALA A 12 -23.47 -9.89 -13.56
C ALA A 12 -23.29 -9.19 -12.18
N PRO A 13 -23.65 -9.87 -11.07
CA PRO A 13 -23.52 -9.31 -9.73
C PRO A 13 -22.05 -9.11 -9.32
N GLU A 14 -21.77 -7.95 -8.72
CA GLU A 14 -20.50 -7.59 -8.08
C GLU A 14 -20.04 -8.70 -7.11
N ARG A 15 -18.90 -9.33 -7.43
CA ARG A 15 -18.21 -10.21 -6.49
C ARG A 15 -17.50 -9.33 -5.48
N GLY A 16 -18.03 -9.26 -4.26
CA GLY A 16 -17.35 -8.62 -3.13
C GLY A 16 -16.00 -9.27 -2.86
N ASP A 17 -14.94 -8.63 -3.34
CA ASP A 17 -13.55 -9.02 -3.04
C ASP A 17 -13.28 -8.64 -1.58
N LYS A 18 -13.23 -9.64 -0.70
CA LYS A 18 -12.90 -9.40 0.71
C LYS A 18 -11.44 -8.94 0.77
N PRO A 19 -11.13 -7.80 1.40
CA PRO A 19 -9.77 -7.26 1.43
C PRO A 19 -8.82 -8.29 2.04
N LYS A 20 -7.76 -8.63 1.29
CA LYS A 20 -6.71 -9.54 1.74
C LYS A 20 -5.98 -8.89 2.92
N LYS A 21 -5.87 -9.62 4.03
CA LYS A 21 -5.19 -9.14 5.24
C LYS A 21 -3.69 -9.37 5.10
N ALA A 22 -2.89 -8.41 5.55
CA ALA A 22 -1.45 -8.57 5.61
C ALA A 22 -1.05 -9.73 6.53
N ASN A 23 0.04 -10.41 6.16
CA ASN A 23 0.66 -11.38 7.05
C ASN A 23 1.23 -10.64 8.27
N ARG A 24 0.96 -11.13 9.48
CA ARG A 24 1.35 -10.42 10.72
C ARG A 24 2.82 -10.58 11.09
N ARG A 25 3.59 -11.37 10.33
CA ARG A 25 4.97 -11.76 10.67
C ARG A 25 5.83 -11.88 9.42
N LEU A 26 7.04 -11.34 9.49
CA LEU A 26 8.12 -11.59 8.53
C LEU A 26 8.67 -13.02 8.72
N SER A 27 8.99 -13.68 7.61
CA SER A 27 9.73 -14.94 7.60
C SER A 27 11.19 -14.75 8.03
N SER A 28 11.88 -15.85 8.33
CA SER A 28 13.30 -15.77 8.70
C SER A 28 14.20 -15.30 7.56
N GLY A 29 13.84 -15.62 6.31
CA GLY A 29 14.55 -15.17 5.12
C GLY A 29 14.39 -13.67 4.90
N GLU A 30 13.16 -13.16 4.95
CA GLU A 30 12.89 -11.71 4.83
C GLU A 30 13.58 -10.91 5.92
N LEU A 31 13.59 -11.41 7.16
CA LEU A 31 14.32 -10.77 8.25
C LEU A 31 15.82 -10.72 7.99
N HIS A 32 16.42 -11.81 7.50
CA HIS A 32 17.84 -11.85 7.18
C HIS A 32 18.18 -10.85 6.06
N ASP A 33 17.36 -10.80 5.01
CA ASP A 33 17.56 -9.87 3.90
C ASP A 33 17.45 -8.41 4.35
N LEU A 34 16.50 -8.10 5.24
CA LEU A 34 16.34 -6.77 5.81
C LEU A 34 17.51 -6.41 6.74
N GLU A 35 18.02 -7.34 7.54
CA GLU A 35 19.23 -7.13 8.36
C GLU A 35 20.46 -6.84 7.50
N MET A 36 20.58 -7.45 6.32
CA MET A 36 21.69 -7.21 5.40
C MET A 36 21.57 -5.89 4.62
N LYS A 37 20.35 -5.44 4.36
CA LYS A 37 20.07 -4.22 3.56
C LYS A 37 19.91 -2.96 4.40
N THR A 38 19.82 -3.10 5.72
CA THR A 38 19.56 -1.99 6.65
C THR A 38 20.48 -2.07 7.86
N TYR A 39 20.45 -1.06 8.72
CA TYR A 39 21.24 -1.03 9.96
C TYR A 39 20.41 -1.46 11.19
N PHE A 40 19.26 -2.11 10.98
CA PHE A 40 18.35 -2.50 12.04
C PHE A 40 18.53 -3.97 12.44
N SER A 41 18.43 -4.25 13.74
CA SER A 41 18.45 -5.62 14.27
C SER A 41 17.15 -6.38 13.97
N ARG A 42 17.21 -7.72 13.99
CA ARG A 42 16.01 -8.59 13.92
C ARG A 42 14.88 -8.17 14.85
N LYS A 43 15.20 -7.68 16.05
CA LYS A 43 14.20 -7.27 17.05
C LYS A 43 13.49 -5.99 16.61
N GLU A 44 14.25 -5.01 16.13
CA GLU A 44 13.71 -3.75 15.63
C GLU A 44 12.86 -4.00 14.39
N LEU A 45 13.36 -4.76 13.42
CA LEU A 45 12.63 -5.08 12.19
C LEU A 45 11.28 -5.76 12.46
N LYS A 46 11.23 -6.70 13.42
CA LYS A 46 9.98 -7.32 13.86
C LYS A 46 9.01 -6.31 14.48
N LYS A 47 9.53 -5.38 15.30
CA LYS A 47 8.72 -4.34 15.93
C LYS A 47 8.15 -3.39 14.88
N TRP A 48 9.00 -2.86 14.01
CA TRP A 48 8.61 -1.98 12.91
C TRP A 48 7.56 -2.61 12.00
N TYR A 49 7.74 -3.87 11.59
CA TYR A 49 6.75 -4.56 10.77
C TYR A 49 5.42 -4.80 11.50
N LYS A 50 5.46 -5.09 12.80
CA LYS A 50 4.25 -5.24 13.61
C LYS A 50 3.49 -3.91 13.72
N ASP A 51 4.21 -2.82 13.94
CA ASP A 51 3.62 -1.47 13.98
C ASP A 51 3.06 -1.09 12.60
N PHE A 52 3.78 -1.40 11.51
CA PHE A 52 3.31 -1.23 10.14
C PHE A 52 2.00 -1.99 9.87
N VAL A 53 1.92 -3.29 10.20
CA VAL A 53 0.69 -4.08 9.97
C VAL A 53 -0.47 -3.62 10.88
N ARG A 54 -0.18 -3.02 12.04
CA ARG A 54 -1.21 -2.41 12.89
C ARG A 54 -1.80 -1.17 12.22
N ASP A 55 -0.94 -0.33 11.66
CA ASP A 55 -1.33 0.96 11.11
C ASP A 55 -1.84 0.81 9.65
N CYS A 56 -1.40 -0.23 8.94
CA CYS A 56 -1.77 -0.61 7.57
C CYS A 56 -2.21 -2.09 7.53
N PRO A 57 -3.45 -2.44 7.91
CA PRO A 57 -3.90 -3.83 8.09
C PRO A 57 -4.02 -4.64 6.79
N THR A 58 -4.15 -3.97 5.64
CA THR A 58 -4.08 -4.58 4.30
C THR A 58 -2.64 -4.89 3.89
N GLY A 59 -1.66 -4.22 4.51
CA GLY A 59 -0.25 -4.27 4.11
C GLY A 59 0.05 -3.42 2.88
N GLU A 60 -0.94 -2.66 2.42
CA GLU A 60 -0.85 -1.69 1.34
C GLU A 60 -0.91 -0.29 1.95
N LEU A 61 -0.13 0.63 1.41
CA LEU A 61 -0.15 2.04 1.83
C LEU A 61 -0.58 2.93 0.67
N LYS A 62 -1.71 3.64 0.83
CA LYS A 62 -2.22 4.57 -0.19
C LYS A 62 -1.55 5.94 -0.08
N LEU A 63 -1.60 6.72 -1.15
CA LEU A 63 -1.00 8.06 -1.20
C LEU A 63 -1.50 8.97 -0.06
N ASP A 64 -2.81 8.96 0.22
CA ASP A 64 -3.42 9.81 1.25
C ASP A 64 -2.94 9.45 2.66
N GLU A 65 -2.75 8.15 2.92
CA GLU A 65 -2.21 7.62 4.18
C GLU A 65 -0.73 7.98 4.31
N PHE A 66 0.04 7.83 3.23
CA PHE A 66 1.44 8.22 3.15
C PHE A 66 1.64 9.71 3.41
N GLN A 67 0.82 10.58 2.81
CA GLN A 67 0.84 12.01 3.06
C GLN A 67 0.52 12.35 4.52
N SER A 68 -0.43 11.64 5.13
CA SER A 68 -0.82 11.85 6.53
C SER A 68 0.32 11.50 7.49
N ILE A 69 1.10 10.46 7.19
CA ILE A 69 2.32 10.12 7.94
C ILE A 69 3.32 11.28 7.85
N TYR A 70 3.58 11.80 6.65
CA TYR A 70 4.52 12.91 6.48
C TYR A 70 4.08 14.19 7.21
N LYS A 71 2.77 14.49 7.30
CA LYS A 71 2.28 15.65 8.06
C LYS A 71 2.64 15.60 9.55
N GLN A 72 2.77 14.41 10.13
CA GLN A 72 3.19 14.27 11.53
C GLN A 72 4.64 14.69 11.76
N PHE A 73 5.51 14.51 10.77
CA PHE A 73 6.91 14.90 10.83
C PHE A 73 7.15 16.37 10.43
N PHE A 74 6.24 16.96 9.66
CA PHE A 74 6.31 18.34 9.18
C PHE A 74 5.09 19.16 9.65
N PRO A 75 4.97 19.45 10.96
CA PRO A 75 3.76 20.09 11.51
C PRO A 75 3.49 21.49 10.97
N ASN A 76 4.53 22.19 10.50
CA ASN A 76 4.46 23.56 9.98
C ASN A 76 4.66 23.64 8.46
N GLY A 77 4.67 22.52 7.74
CA GLY A 77 4.91 22.47 6.29
C GLY A 77 3.78 21.80 5.52
N ASP A 78 3.81 21.91 4.20
CA ASP A 78 2.96 21.12 3.30
C ASP A 78 3.78 19.99 2.65
N PRO A 79 3.69 18.75 3.17
CA PRO A 79 4.44 17.62 2.62
C PRO A 79 3.81 17.06 1.34
N SER A 80 2.64 17.52 0.91
CA SER A 80 1.82 16.83 -0.10
C SER A 80 2.58 16.59 -1.41
N LYS A 81 3.30 17.59 -1.93
CA LYS A 81 4.09 17.48 -3.16
C LYS A 81 5.29 16.55 -2.99
N PHE A 82 5.99 16.64 -1.87
CA PHE A 82 7.17 15.82 -1.62
C PHE A 82 6.79 14.35 -1.36
N ALA A 83 5.78 14.11 -0.54
CA ALA A 83 5.23 12.79 -0.28
C ALA A 83 4.70 12.15 -1.57
N ALA A 84 4.00 12.90 -2.43
CA ALA A 84 3.57 12.39 -3.73
C ALA A 84 4.75 12.03 -4.64
N PHE A 85 5.80 12.85 -4.67
CA PHE A 85 7.01 12.53 -5.43
C PHE A 85 7.67 11.24 -4.93
N VAL A 86 7.91 11.14 -3.62
CA VAL A 86 8.53 9.96 -2.99
C VAL A 86 7.67 8.71 -3.22
N PHE A 87 6.36 8.81 -3.04
CA PHE A 87 5.42 7.72 -3.33
C PHE A 87 5.55 7.23 -4.77
N ASN A 88 5.62 8.14 -5.73
CA ASN A 88 5.71 7.80 -7.16
C ASN A 88 7.04 7.12 -7.55
N VAL A 89 8.11 7.37 -6.79
CA VAL A 89 9.41 6.71 -6.94
C VAL A 89 9.36 5.28 -6.41
N PHE A 90 8.63 5.03 -5.31
CA PHE A 90 8.49 3.69 -4.75
C PHE A 90 7.40 2.86 -5.44
N ASP A 91 6.36 3.49 -6.01
CA ASP A 91 5.29 2.82 -6.79
C ASP A 91 5.80 2.43 -8.19
N SER A 92 6.57 1.33 -8.20
CA SER A 92 7.23 0.81 -9.40
C SER A 92 6.24 0.14 -10.37
N ASN A 93 5.09 -0.32 -9.89
CA ASN A 93 4.06 -0.99 -10.71
C ASN A 93 2.88 -0.07 -11.09
N LYS A 94 2.88 1.19 -10.63
CA LYS A 94 1.79 2.17 -10.85
C LYS A 94 0.43 1.66 -10.38
N ALA A 95 0.43 0.79 -9.35
CA ALA A 95 -0.79 0.22 -8.82
C ALA A 95 -1.58 1.20 -7.93
N CYS A 96 -1.02 2.38 -7.65
CA CYS A 96 -1.57 3.40 -6.75
C CYS A 96 -1.60 3.01 -5.27
N PHE A 97 -0.81 1.99 -4.88
CA PHE A 97 -0.52 1.60 -3.50
C PHE A 97 0.91 1.06 -3.41
N LEU A 98 1.59 1.30 -2.28
CA LEU A 98 2.89 0.73 -1.93
C LEU A 98 2.73 -0.57 -1.13
#